data_AF-A0A2T6DJL2-F1
#
_entry.id   AF-A0A2T6DJL2-F1
#
_cell.length_a   1.000
_cell.length_b   1.000
_cell.length_c   1.000
_cell.angle_alpha   90.00
_cell.angle_beta   90.00
_cell.angle_gamma   90.00
#
_symmetry.space_group_name_H-M   'P 1'
#
loop_
_entity.id
_entity.type
_entity.pdbx_description
1 polymer ?
#
loop_
_entity_poly.entity_id
_entity_poly.type
_entity_poly.pdbx_seq_one_letter_code
_entity_poly.pdbx_strand_id
1 'polypeptide(L)'
;MIRRILVFFLLSVPSWAALQRDVGQGLVYVRIADLTKDAATLEEALTKPDVVLDFRFAAATVASIESLNLRLEAKTPPPKGLRLFLVNPQTDQRLAGVLTNERPRELTIGPASPALVVDIPVSTTEEEDRRAYEALAAGTPVEKLTSSNTDKRRFDELSLAHNRGGEIPTQDEDNQAPPPEAMEATEPAKKEMAPPHDAVLERAIQIARSLPILRKAS
;
A
#
# COMPACT_ATOMS: atom_id res chain seq x y z
N MET A 1 51.70 -6.33 -37.15
CA MET A 1 51.09 -5.47 -36.11
C MET A 1 49.58 -5.53 -36.25
N ILE A 2 48.86 -6.22 -35.36
CA ILE A 2 47.39 -6.34 -35.39
C ILE A 2 46.86 -5.70 -34.11
N ARG A 3 46.25 -4.52 -34.23
CA ARG A 3 45.55 -3.82 -33.13
C ARG A 3 44.20 -4.50 -32.91
N ARG A 4 44.04 -5.19 -31.78
CA ARG A 4 42.73 -5.67 -31.30
C ARG A 4 42.01 -4.52 -30.61
N ILE A 5 40.91 -4.06 -31.21
CA ILE A 5 39.96 -3.12 -30.59
C ILE A 5 39.03 -3.96 -29.72
N LEU A 6 39.14 -3.76 -28.40
CA LEU A 6 38.25 -4.36 -27.41
C LEU A 6 37.02 -3.44 -27.29
N VAL A 7 35.89 -3.86 -27.84
CA VAL A 7 34.60 -3.17 -27.68
C VAL A 7 34.01 -3.56 -26.33
N PHE A 8 34.05 -2.64 -25.36
CA PHE A 8 33.33 -2.76 -24.11
C PHE A 8 31.85 -2.44 -24.36
N PHE A 9 30.99 -3.47 -24.40
CA PHE A 9 29.56 -3.29 -24.24
C PHE A 9 29.28 -2.95 -22.76
N LEU A 10 29.10 -1.68 -22.44
CA LEU A 10 28.48 -1.28 -21.18
C LEU A 10 26.98 -1.65 -21.25
N LEU A 11 26.61 -2.82 -20.75
CA LEU A 11 25.22 -3.10 -20.40
C LEU A 11 24.86 -2.22 -19.19
N SER A 12 24.09 -1.16 -19.45
CA SER A 12 23.46 -0.37 -18.40
C SER A 12 22.37 -1.21 -17.75
N VAL A 13 22.67 -1.85 -16.62
CA VAL A 13 21.67 -2.51 -15.78
C VAL A 13 20.82 -1.41 -15.14
N PRO A 14 19.48 -1.45 -15.22
CA PRO A 14 18.65 -0.50 -14.50
C PRO A 14 18.90 -0.71 -13.00
N SER A 15 19.56 0.25 -12.38
CA SER A 15 19.67 0.32 -10.93
C SER A 15 18.29 0.64 -10.37
N TRP A 16 17.56 -0.37 -9.89
CA TRP A 16 16.45 -0.15 -8.97
C TRP A 16 17.03 0.34 -7.65
N ALA A 17 17.26 1.65 -7.56
CA ALA A 17 17.60 2.30 -6.30
C ALA A 17 16.35 2.40 -5.43
N ALA A 18 16.52 2.35 -4.11
CA ALA A 18 15.49 2.68 -3.15
C ALA A 18 14.71 3.95 -3.54
N LEU A 19 13.38 3.88 -3.44
CA LEU A 19 12.50 5.00 -3.73
C LEU A 19 12.25 5.78 -2.43
N GLN A 20 12.76 7.02 -2.35
CA GLN A 20 12.51 7.91 -1.23
C GLN A 20 11.60 9.07 -1.64
N ARG A 21 10.57 9.35 -0.83
CA ARG A 21 9.59 10.42 -1.05
C ARG A 21 9.27 11.14 0.26
N ASP A 22 9.20 12.46 0.21
CA ASP A 22 8.54 13.25 1.26
C ASP A 22 7.03 13.12 1.06
N VAL A 23 6.32 12.71 2.10
CA VAL A 23 4.86 12.55 2.09
C VAL A 23 4.17 13.58 2.98
N GLY A 24 4.81 14.74 3.17
CA GLY A 24 4.35 15.88 3.92
C GLY A 24 4.61 15.78 5.43
N GLN A 25 4.61 16.95 6.09
CA GLN A 25 4.77 17.09 7.55
C GLN A 25 6.07 16.50 8.11
N GLY A 26 7.13 16.42 7.29
CA GLY A 26 8.41 15.84 7.67
C GLY A 26 8.44 14.32 7.72
N LEU A 27 7.36 13.65 7.28
CA LEU A 27 7.30 12.20 7.16
C LEU A 27 7.97 11.76 5.86
N VAL A 28 8.93 10.85 5.98
CA VAL A 28 9.63 10.28 4.84
C VAL A 28 9.10 8.87 4.59
N TYR A 29 8.74 8.59 3.35
CA TYR A 29 8.49 7.24 2.84
C TYR A 29 9.72 6.73 2.11
N VAL A 30 10.16 5.52 2.44
CA VAL A 30 11.28 4.84 1.78
C VAL A 30 10.88 3.42 1.44
N ARG A 31 11.02 3.06 0.17
CA ARG A 31 10.87 1.68 -0.30
C ARG A 31 12.22 0.99 -0.37
N ILE A 32 12.30 -0.15 0.30
CA ILE A 32 13.44 -1.05 0.29
C ILE A 32 13.08 -2.26 -0.57
N ALA A 33 13.61 -2.31 -1.79
CA ALA A 33 13.37 -3.41 -2.72
C ALA A 33 14.37 -4.55 -2.51
N ASP A 34 15.60 -4.23 -2.09
CA ASP A 34 16.66 -5.19 -1.82
C ASP A 34 17.51 -4.69 -0.64
N LEU A 35 17.43 -5.37 0.51
CA LEU A 35 18.11 -4.95 1.74
C LEU A 35 19.62 -4.80 1.57
N THR A 36 20.23 -5.52 0.64
CA THR A 36 21.68 -5.47 0.40
C THR A 36 22.03 -4.23 -0.40
N LYS A 37 21.26 -3.93 -1.44
CA LYS A 37 21.51 -2.78 -2.34
C LYS A 37 21.08 -1.45 -1.72
N ASP A 38 19.99 -1.49 -0.95
CA ASP A 38 19.37 -0.30 -0.37
C ASP A 38 19.87 0.00 1.05
N ALA A 39 20.93 -0.69 1.51
CA ALA A 39 21.44 -0.57 2.87
C ALA A 39 21.77 0.88 3.26
N ALA A 40 22.42 1.64 2.39
CA ALA A 40 22.77 3.04 2.66
C ALA A 40 21.53 3.93 2.82
N THR A 41 20.51 3.74 1.96
CA THR A 41 19.25 4.47 2.07
C THR A 41 18.49 4.09 3.33
N LEU A 42 18.50 2.81 3.70
CA LEU A 42 17.92 2.33 4.94
C LEU A 42 18.60 2.95 6.17
N GLU A 43 19.93 3.03 6.20
CA GLU A 43 20.66 3.70 7.28
C GLU A 43 20.24 5.16 7.42
N GLU A 44 20.18 5.91 6.32
CA GLU A 44 19.76 7.30 6.34
C GLU A 44 18.32 7.43 6.83
N ALA A 45 17.42 6.60 6.33
CA ALA A 45 16.00 6.62 6.69
C ALA A 45 15.81 6.37 8.19
N LEU A 46 16.57 5.45 8.78
CA LEU A 46 16.53 5.15 10.22
C LEU A 46 17.02 6.32 11.10
N THR A 47 17.67 7.34 10.55
CA THR A 47 18.02 8.57 11.29
C THR A 47 16.88 9.58 11.39
N LYS A 48 15.86 9.46 10.53
CA LYS A 48 14.71 10.37 10.53
C LYS A 48 13.83 10.12 11.76
N PRO A 49 13.19 11.16 12.32
CA PRO A 49 12.34 11.01 13.49
C PRO A 49 11.11 10.14 13.21
N ASP A 50 10.35 10.48 12.16
CA ASP A 50 9.17 9.73 11.72
C ASP A 50 9.41 9.23 10.29
N VAL A 51 9.25 7.92 10.07
CA VAL A 51 9.55 7.29 8.79
C VAL A 51 8.64 6.10 8.52
N VAL A 52 8.22 5.97 7.26
CA VAL A 52 7.57 4.77 6.72
C VAL A 52 8.60 4.02 5.88
N LEU A 53 8.93 2.79 6.28
CA LEU A 53 9.81 1.90 5.53
C LEU A 53 8.98 0.77 4.92
N ASP A 54 9.01 0.66 3.61
CA ASP A 54 8.26 -0.35 2.87
C ASP A 54 9.17 -1.52 2.49
N PHE A 55 8.91 -2.66 3.15
CA PHE A 55 9.59 -3.94 2.96
C PHE A 55 8.69 -4.97 2.26
N ARG A 56 7.55 -4.55 1.72
CA ARG A 56 6.72 -5.44 0.89
C ARG A 56 7.54 -5.94 -0.29
N PHE A 57 7.50 -7.24 -0.53
CA PHE A 57 8.24 -7.91 -1.60
C PHE A 57 9.78 -7.69 -1.57
N ALA A 58 10.36 -7.25 -0.46
CA ALA A 58 11.78 -6.95 -0.39
C ALA A 58 12.63 -8.22 -0.50
N ALA A 59 13.65 -8.19 -1.36
CA ALA A 59 14.68 -9.21 -1.40
C ALA A 59 15.66 -9.03 -0.22
N ALA A 60 16.10 -10.13 0.37
CA ALA A 60 17.03 -10.10 1.48
C ALA A 60 17.94 -11.34 1.50
N THR A 61 19.13 -11.17 2.06
CA THR A 61 20.05 -12.27 2.42
C THR A 61 20.06 -12.44 3.94
N VAL A 62 20.51 -13.60 4.42
CA VAL A 62 20.66 -13.83 5.87
C VAL A 62 21.52 -12.74 6.51
N ALA A 63 22.65 -12.41 5.89
CA ALA A 63 23.56 -11.38 6.39
C ALA A 63 22.90 -9.98 6.42
N SER A 64 22.11 -9.61 5.41
CA SER A 64 21.43 -8.32 5.39
C SER A 64 20.32 -8.24 6.46
N ILE A 65 19.65 -9.35 6.74
CA ILE A 65 18.62 -9.44 7.81
C ILE A 65 19.27 -9.34 9.19
N GLU A 66 20.35 -10.08 9.44
CA GLU A 66 21.10 -9.98 10.69
C GLU A 66 21.63 -8.57 10.94
N SER A 67 22.16 -7.93 9.89
CA SER A 67 22.63 -6.56 9.96
C SER A 67 21.49 -5.59 10.32
N LEU A 68 20.33 -5.71 9.65
CA LEU A 68 19.13 -4.94 9.99
C LEU A 68 18.70 -5.15 11.45
N ASN A 69 18.63 -6.40 11.91
CA ASN A 69 18.25 -6.72 13.28
C ASN A 69 19.17 -6.01 14.29
N LEU A 70 20.49 -6.13 14.11
CA LEU A 70 21.47 -5.44 14.96
C LEU A 70 21.25 -3.92 14.98
N ARG A 71 20.88 -3.31 13.86
CA ARG A 71 20.62 -1.86 13.77
C ARG A 71 19.34 -1.43 14.45
N LEU A 72 18.30 -2.27 14.40
CA LEU A 72 17.05 -2.02 15.12
C LEU A 72 17.28 -2.13 16.63
N GLU A 73 18.07 -3.12 17.08
CA GLU A 73 18.43 -3.34 18.49
C GLU A 73 19.42 -2.29 19.04
N ALA A 74 20.37 -1.82 18.23
CA ALA A 74 21.47 -0.97 18.68
C ALA A 74 21.07 0.46 19.08
N LYS A 75 19.82 0.89 18.85
CA LYS A 75 19.41 2.29 19.10
C LYS A 75 19.02 2.52 20.56
N THR A 76 20.05 2.73 21.37
CA THR A 76 19.96 3.50 22.61
C THR A 76 20.53 4.91 22.38
N PRO A 77 19.77 5.99 22.57
CA PRO A 77 18.37 6.02 22.97
C PRO A 77 17.42 5.54 21.85
N PRO A 78 16.21 5.07 22.22
CA PRO A 78 15.18 4.67 21.25
C PRO A 78 14.85 5.82 20.28
N PRO A 79 14.29 5.49 19.10
CA PRO A 79 13.92 6.50 18.10
C PRO A 79 13.02 7.58 18.71
N LYS A 80 13.22 8.84 18.30
CA LYS A 80 12.46 9.98 18.84
C LYS A 80 11.01 10.04 18.33
N GLY A 81 10.77 9.53 17.13
CA GLY A 81 9.45 9.42 16.50
C GLY A 81 9.10 7.97 16.17
N LEU A 82 8.07 7.80 15.35
CA LEU A 82 7.51 6.50 14.99
C LEU A 82 8.18 5.95 13.73
N ARG A 83 8.58 4.68 13.77
CA ARG A 83 8.95 3.90 12.59
C ARG A 83 7.78 3.01 12.21
N LEU A 84 7.30 3.13 10.98
CA LEU A 84 6.24 2.31 10.44
C LEU A 84 6.82 1.37 9.39
N PHE A 85 6.67 0.06 9.56
CA PHE A 85 7.15 -0.94 8.63
C PHE A 85 5.98 -1.50 7.82
N LEU A 86 6.01 -1.33 6.50
CA LEU A 86 5.03 -1.95 5.62
C LEU A 86 5.55 -3.34 5.24
N VAL A 87 4.74 -4.35 5.53
CA VAL A 87 5.06 -5.76 5.26
C VAL A 87 3.83 -6.45 4.68
N ASN A 88 4.04 -7.54 3.95
CA ASN A 88 2.96 -8.37 3.45
C ASN A 88 3.34 -9.86 3.53
N PRO A 89 2.41 -10.78 3.25
CA PRO A 89 2.70 -12.22 3.27
C PRO A 89 3.84 -12.68 2.34
N GLN A 90 4.24 -11.85 1.38
CA GLN A 90 5.31 -12.10 0.42
C GLN A 90 6.66 -11.53 0.88
N THR A 91 6.70 -10.74 1.95
CA THR A 91 7.95 -10.38 2.63
C THR A 91 8.60 -11.67 3.15
N ASP A 92 9.92 -11.82 2.94
CA ASP A 92 10.67 -12.96 3.45
C ASP A 92 10.38 -13.22 4.93
N GLN A 93 10.09 -14.46 5.32
CA GLN A 93 9.60 -14.78 6.66
C GLN A 93 10.62 -14.45 7.76
N ARG A 94 11.93 -14.56 7.48
CA ARG A 94 12.97 -14.21 8.46
C ARG A 94 13.05 -12.70 8.62
N LEU A 95 12.94 -11.96 7.52
CA LEU A 95 12.84 -10.51 7.55
C LEU A 95 11.59 -10.05 8.31
N ALA A 96 10.43 -10.63 8.00
CA ALA A 96 9.18 -10.34 8.69
C ALA A 96 9.32 -10.58 10.20
N GLY A 97 9.92 -11.71 10.62
CA GLY A 97 10.17 -11.99 12.04
C GLY A 97 11.05 -10.95 12.74
N VAL A 98 12.04 -10.37 12.06
CA VAL A 98 12.85 -9.27 12.61
C VAL A 98 12.02 -7.99 12.76
N LEU A 99 11.16 -7.69 11.79
CA LEU A 99 10.35 -6.46 11.73
C LEU A 99 9.16 -6.48 12.70
N THR A 100 8.58 -7.65 12.98
CA THR A 100 7.42 -7.83 13.88
C THR A 100 7.81 -8.00 15.34
N ASN A 101 9.10 -8.00 15.68
CA ASN A 101 9.52 -8.01 17.07
C ASN A 101 9.03 -6.75 17.79
N GLU A 102 8.42 -6.93 18.95
CA GLU A 102 7.88 -5.83 19.74
C GLU A 102 8.99 -4.87 20.17
N ARG A 103 8.96 -3.63 19.65
CA ARG A 103 9.88 -2.56 20.01
C ARG A 103 9.13 -1.25 20.24
N PRO A 104 9.55 -0.43 21.21
CA PRO A 104 8.93 0.87 21.41
C PRO A 104 9.01 1.75 20.17
N ARG A 105 7.88 2.33 19.76
CA ARG A 105 7.78 3.27 18.62
C ARG A 105 8.12 2.64 17.27
N GLU A 106 7.92 1.34 17.15
CA GLU A 106 7.94 0.60 15.89
C GLU A 106 6.59 -0.09 15.74
N LEU A 107 6.00 -0.01 14.54
CA LEU A 107 4.75 -0.71 14.24
C LEU A 107 4.82 -1.30 12.83
N THR A 108 4.30 -2.50 12.69
CA THR A 108 4.09 -3.19 11.43
C THR A 108 2.68 -2.96 10.91
N ILE A 109 2.57 -2.68 9.61
CA ILE A 109 1.31 -2.44 8.92
C ILE A 109 1.30 -3.31 7.67
N GLY A 110 0.21 -4.00 7.41
CA GLY A 110 0.11 -4.88 6.25
C GLY A 110 -1.30 -5.37 5.98
N PRO A 111 -1.52 -6.07 4.85
CA PRO A 111 -2.79 -6.71 4.56
C PRO A 111 -3.19 -7.67 5.69
N ALA A 112 -4.47 -7.68 6.06
CA ALA A 112 -5.01 -8.65 7.01
C ALA A 112 -4.84 -10.07 6.43
N SER A 113 -4.01 -10.89 7.06
CA SER A 113 -3.69 -12.23 6.56
C SER A 113 -3.42 -13.21 7.70
N PRO A 114 -3.83 -14.49 7.58
CA PRO A 114 -3.42 -15.52 8.52
C PRO A 114 -1.94 -15.91 8.40
N ALA A 115 -1.28 -15.59 7.28
CA ALA A 115 0.12 -15.96 7.02
C ALA A 115 1.13 -15.03 7.72
N LEU A 116 0.73 -13.81 8.07
CA LEU A 116 1.57 -12.82 8.72
C LEU A 116 0.72 -11.98 9.67
N VAL A 117 1.04 -12.04 10.97
CA VAL A 117 0.43 -11.18 11.98
C VAL A 117 1.21 -9.86 12.04
N VAL A 118 0.49 -8.76 11.90
CA VAL A 118 1.02 -7.38 11.98
C VAL A 118 0.30 -6.62 13.10
N ASP A 119 0.92 -5.55 13.58
CA ASP A 119 0.31 -4.70 14.63
C ASP A 119 -0.98 -4.03 14.13
N ILE A 120 -0.99 -3.63 12.85
CA ILE A 120 -2.11 -2.92 12.24
C ILE A 120 -2.51 -3.62 10.94
N PRO A 121 -3.49 -4.54 10.99
CA PRO A 121 -4.02 -5.19 9.80
C PRO A 121 -4.89 -4.22 8.99
N VAL A 122 -4.73 -4.26 7.67
CA VAL A 122 -5.47 -3.43 6.71
C VAL A 122 -6.31 -4.32 5.81
N SER A 123 -7.59 -3.98 5.62
CA SER A 123 -8.48 -4.69 4.72
C SER A 123 -8.14 -4.36 3.27
N THR A 124 -7.38 -5.21 2.61
CA THR A 124 -7.07 -5.15 1.17
C THR A 124 -6.76 -6.56 0.68
N THR A 125 -6.98 -6.81 -0.62
CA THR A 125 -6.60 -8.08 -1.26
C THR A 125 -5.12 -8.10 -1.62
N GLU A 126 -4.55 -9.30 -1.77
CA GLU A 126 -3.17 -9.47 -2.23
C GLU A 126 -2.94 -8.84 -3.61
N GLU A 127 -3.91 -8.98 -4.52
CA GLU A 127 -3.84 -8.42 -5.86
C GLU A 127 -3.92 -6.89 -5.86
N GLU A 128 -4.68 -6.28 -4.95
CA GLU A 128 -4.73 -4.83 -4.79
C GLU A 128 -3.42 -4.28 -4.22
N ASP A 129 -2.90 -4.89 -3.15
CA ASP A 129 -1.61 -4.51 -2.55
C ASP A 129 -0.47 -4.61 -3.58
N ARG A 130 -0.42 -5.72 -4.34
CA ARG A 130 0.57 -5.91 -5.39
C ARG A 130 0.45 -4.87 -6.51
N ARG A 131 -0.77 -4.60 -7.00
CA ARG A 131 -0.98 -3.58 -8.05
C ARG A 131 -0.58 -2.18 -7.58
N ALA A 132 -0.87 -1.83 -6.34
CA ALA A 132 -0.48 -0.54 -5.76
C ALA A 132 1.05 -0.42 -5.61
N TYR A 133 1.69 -1.48 -5.11
CA TYR A 133 3.14 -1.59 -5.00
C TYR A 133 3.84 -1.47 -6.36
N GLU A 134 3.33 -2.14 -7.40
CA GLU A 134 3.85 -2.04 -8.77
C GLU A 134 3.62 -0.63 -9.36
N ALA A 135 2.47 0.00 -9.08
CA ALA A 135 2.18 1.36 -9.53
C ALA A 135 3.17 2.39 -8.97
N LEU A 136 3.61 2.23 -7.71
CA LEU A 136 4.69 3.05 -7.12
C LEU A 136 6.02 2.85 -7.87
N ALA A 137 6.38 1.60 -8.19
CA ALA A 137 7.59 1.31 -8.95
C ALA A 137 7.55 1.93 -10.35
N ALA A 138 6.37 1.96 -10.97
CA ALA A 138 6.14 2.59 -12.26
C ALA A 138 6.12 4.13 -12.20
N GLY A 139 6.33 4.75 -11.03
CA GLY A 139 6.44 6.19 -10.86
C GLY A 139 5.12 6.90 -10.58
N THR A 140 4.05 6.17 -10.24
CA THR A 140 2.79 6.78 -9.82
C THR A 140 3.02 7.58 -8.53
N PRO A 141 2.60 8.86 -8.46
CA PRO A 141 2.76 9.66 -7.24
C PRO A 141 2.05 9.05 -6.04
N VAL A 142 2.65 9.16 -4.85
CA VAL A 142 2.11 8.61 -3.60
C VAL A 142 0.73 9.21 -3.30
N GLU A 143 0.55 10.49 -3.57
CA GLU A 143 -0.70 11.22 -3.35
C GLU A 143 -1.84 10.59 -4.15
N LYS A 144 -1.57 10.13 -5.37
CA LYS A 144 -2.58 9.53 -6.26
C LYS A 144 -3.01 8.14 -5.79
N LEU A 145 -2.12 7.41 -5.12
CA LEU A 145 -2.39 6.08 -4.60
C LEU A 145 -3.03 6.09 -3.21
N THR A 146 -2.88 7.21 -2.48
CA THR A 146 -3.33 7.34 -1.08
C THR A 146 -4.50 8.32 -0.92
N SER A 147 -4.82 9.10 -1.95
CA SER A 147 -6.11 9.77 -2.03
C SER A 147 -7.17 8.73 -2.37
N SER A 148 -7.97 8.33 -1.39
CA SER A 148 -9.19 7.59 -1.65
C SER A 148 -10.08 8.45 -2.56
N ASN A 149 -10.10 8.13 -3.85
CA ASN A 149 -11.00 8.71 -4.85
C ASN A 149 -12.39 8.17 -4.56
N THR A 150 -12.94 8.59 -3.42
CA THR A 150 -14.30 8.26 -3.04
C THR A 150 -15.17 9.19 -3.88
N ASP A 151 -15.42 8.81 -5.12
CA ASP A 151 -16.62 9.21 -5.83
C ASP A 151 -17.79 8.63 -5.03
N LYS A 152 -18.10 9.28 -3.90
CA LYS A 152 -19.35 9.09 -3.20
C LYS A 152 -20.41 9.50 -4.19
N ARG A 153 -20.95 8.52 -4.91
CA ARG A 153 -22.20 8.65 -5.62
C ARG A 153 -23.18 9.19 -4.58
N ARG A 154 -23.48 10.49 -4.66
CA ARG A 154 -24.47 11.10 -3.79
C ARG A 154 -25.76 10.40 -4.18
N PHE A 155 -26.24 9.50 -3.32
CA PHE A 155 -27.62 9.09 -3.41
C PHE A 155 -28.41 10.35 -3.07
N ASP A 156 -28.90 11.04 -4.10
CA ASP A 156 -29.82 12.15 -3.93
C ASP A 156 -31.04 11.60 -3.18
N GLU A 157 -31.18 12.01 -1.91
CA GLU A 157 -32.28 11.63 -1.02
C GLU A 157 -33.67 12.01 -1.59
N LEU A 158 -33.72 12.77 -2.70
CA LEU A 158 -34.92 13.05 -3.49
C LEU A 158 -35.61 11.79 -4.03
N SER A 159 -34.92 10.65 -4.15
CA SER A 159 -35.52 9.40 -4.61
C SER A 159 -36.38 8.70 -3.54
N LEU A 160 -36.27 9.09 -2.26
CA LEU A 160 -37.04 8.50 -1.16
C LEU A 160 -38.43 9.17 -0.95
N ALA A 161 -38.72 10.26 -1.65
CA ALA A 161 -40.00 10.98 -1.52
C ALA A 161 -41.14 10.43 -2.40
N HIS A 162 -40.85 9.55 -3.37
CA HIS A 162 -41.88 9.06 -4.31
C HIS A 162 -42.64 7.80 -3.85
N ASN A 163 -42.27 7.18 -2.73
CA ASN A 163 -42.91 5.94 -2.25
C ASN A 163 -43.79 6.11 -1.00
N ARG A 164 -44.19 7.33 -0.64
CA ARG A 164 -45.19 7.60 0.41
C ARG A 164 -46.37 8.39 -0.15
N GLY A 165 -47.15 7.76 -1.00
CA GLY A 165 -48.39 8.36 -1.50
C GLY A 165 -48.92 7.63 -2.73
N GLY A 166 -49.57 6.50 -2.51
CA GLY A 166 -50.22 5.76 -3.59
C GLY A 166 -50.92 4.54 -3.01
N GLU A 167 -52.23 4.59 -3.01
CA GLU A 167 -53.18 3.65 -2.43
C GLU A 167 -52.97 2.20 -2.89
N ILE A 168 -53.43 1.27 -2.05
CA ILE A 168 -53.69 -0.12 -2.43
C ILE A 168 -54.94 -0.12 -3.34
N PRO A 169 -54.91 -0.72 -4.55
CA PRO A 169 -56.11 -1.23 -5.18
C PRO A 169 -56.07 -2.75 -5.24
N THR A 170 -57.17 -3.33 -4.79
CA THR A 170 -57.58 -4.73 -4.84
C THR A 170 -57.70 -5.29 -6.26
N GLN A 171 -57.26 -6.54 -6.41
CA GLN A 171 -57.73 -7.65 -7.27
C GLN A 171 -58.29 -7.42 -8.69
N ASP A 172 -57.66 -8.18 -9.61
CA ASP A 172 -58.18 -8.96 -10.74
C ASP A 172 -58.85 -8.25 -11.94
N GLU A 173 -58.20 -8.29 -13.11
CA GLU A 173 -58.70 -9.04 -14.29
C GLU A 173 -57.68 -9.07 -15.47
N ASP A 174 -57.54 -10.29 -15.98
CA ASP A 174 -56.97 -10.81 -17.23
C ASP A 174 -56.56 -9.81 -18.34
N ASN A 175 -55.27 -9.77 -18.73
CA ASN A 175 -54.89 -9.51 -20.13
C ASN A 175 -53.44 -9.92 -20.49
N GLN A 176 -53.36 -10.94 -21.34
CA GLN A 176 -52.35 -11.23 -22.37
C GLN A 176 -50.91 -10.70 -22.21
N ALA A 177 -49.99 -11.65 -22.02
CA ALA A 177 -48.57 -11.49 -22.28
C ALA A 177 -48.30 -11.10 -23.76
N PRO A 178 -47.47 -10.07 -24.03
CA PRO A 178 -46.79 -9.91 -25.31
C PRO A 178 -45.48 -10.74 -25.32
N PRO A 179 -44.90 -10.98 -26.52
CA PRO A 179 -43.92 -12.05 -26.77
C PRO A 179 -42.54 -11.79 -26.12
N PRO A 180 -41.66 -12.81 -26.05
CA PRO A 180 -40.31 -12.62 -25.54
C PRO A 180 -39.51 -11.79 -26.54
N GLU A 181 -39.39 -10.49 -26.28
CA GLU A 181 -38.40 -9.67 -26.95
C GLU A 181 -37.01 -10.21 -26.61
N ALA A 182 -36.23 -10.42 -27.67
CA ALA A 182 -34.90 -10.97 -27.63
C ALA A 182 -34.08 -10.26 -26.54
N MET A 183 -33.50 -11.07 -25.65
CA MET A 183 -32.39 -10.63 -24.82
C MET A 183 -31.31 -10.12 -25.77
N GLU A 184 -31.24 -8.81 -25.95
CA GLU A 184 -29.99 -8.16 -26.36
C GLU A 184 -28.96 -8.61 -25.32
N ALA A 185 -28.08 -9.49 -25.78
CA ALA A 185 -26.86 -9.82 -25.08
C ALA A 185 -26.11 -8.50 -24.92
N THR A 186 -26.32 -7.88 -23.77
CA THR A 186 -25.47 -6.80 -23.29
C THR A 186 -24.08 -7.42 -23.24
N GLU A 187 -23.23 -6.99 -24.17
CA GLU A 187 -21.82 -7.31 -24.15
C GLU A 187 -21.31 -7.13 -22.72
N PRO A 188 -20.51 -8.06 -22.18
CA PRO A 188 -20.00 -7.93 -20.83
C PRO A 188 -19.20 -6.62 -20.79
N ALA A 189 -19.75 -5.62 -20.10
CA ALA A 189 -19.09 -4.36 -19.86
C ALA A 189 -17.68 -4.67 -19.40
N LYS A 190 -16.69 -4.29 -20.22
CA LYS A 190 -15.28 -4.47 -19.94
C LYS A 190 -15.05 -3.86 -18.56
N LYS A 191 -14.88 -4.71 -17.55
CA LYS A 191 -14.78 -4.30 -16.14
C LYS A 191 -13.53 -3.45 -16.04
N GLU A 192 -13.70 -2.14 -16.18
CA GLU A 192 -12.62 -1.17 -16.14
C GLU A 192 -12.00 -1.31 -14.75
N MET A 193 -10.77 -1.80 -14.70
CA MET A 193 -10.10 -2.11 -13.45
C MET A 193 -9.97 -0.79 -12.68
N ALA A 194 -10.53 -0.76 -11.47
CA ALA A 194 -10.44 0.40 -10.61
C ALA A 194 -8.97 0.84 -10.47
N PRO A 195 -8.70 2.17 -10.43
CA PRO A 195 -7.35 2.68 -10.27
C PRO A 195 -6.64 2.05 -9.07
N PRO A 196 -5.32 1.80 -9.16
CA PRO A 196 -4.57 1.25 -8.03
C PRO A 196 -4.66 2.19 -6.82
N HIS A 197 -4.89 1.60 -5.65
CA HIS A 197 -5.01 2.31 -4.38
C HIS A 197 -4.20 1.57 -3.32
N ASP A 198 -3.31 2.28 -2.63
CA ASP A 198 -2.42 1.72 -1.61
C ASP A 198 -3.02 1.93 -0.22
N ALA A 199 -3.95 1.05 0.17
CA ALA A 199 -4.62 1.14 1.47
C ALA A 199 -3.64 0.99 2.65
N VAL A 200 -2.57 0.22 2.48
CA VAL A 200 -1.55 -0.02 3.51
C VAL A 200 -0.73 1.26 3.74
N LEU A 201 -0.23 1.87 2.66
CA LEU A 201 0.50 3.13 2.74
C LEU A 201 -0.39 4.29 3.21
N GLU A 202 -1.64 4.36 2.74
CA GLU A 202 -2.61 5.37 3.21
C GLU A 202 -2.78 5.28 4.73
N ARG A 203 -3.00 4.07 5.26
CA ARG A 203 -3.15 3.86 6.70
C ARG A 203 -1.90 4.30 7.47
N ALA A 204 -0.71 3.95 6.98
CA ALA A 204 0.55 4.36 7.60
C ALA A 204 0.69 5.88 7.69
N ILE A 205 0.39 6.58 6.58
CA ILE A 205 0.42 8.04 6.51
C ILE A 205 -0.61 8.65 7.48
N GLN A 206 -1.82 8.12 7.55
CA GLN A 206 -2.85 8.58 8.50
C GLN A 206 -2.38 8.47 9.95
N ILE A 207 -1.80 7.33 10.33
CA ILE A 207 -1.28 7.10 11.69
C ILE A 207 -0.19 8.10 12.03
N ALA A 208 0.83 8.19 11.17
CA ALA A 208 1.97 9.07 11.38
C ALA A 208 1.53 10.54 11.55
N ARG A 209 0.55 11.00 10.77
CA ARG A 209 0.02 12.37 10.86
C ARG A 209 -0.88 12.61 12.07
N SER A 210 -1.52 11.58 12.62
CA SER A 210 -2.42 11.74 13.78
C SER A 210 -1.68 11.85 15.12
N LEU A 211 -0.49 11.27 15.25
CA LEU A 211 0.25 11.21 16.52
C LEU A 211 0.78 12.55 17.05
N PRO A 212 1.32 13.46 16.22
CA PRO A 212 1.71 14.79 16.70
C PRO A 212 0.54 15.56 17.32
N ILE A 213 -0.68 15.35 16.82
CA ILE A 213 -1.89 15.99 17.33
C ILE A 213 -2.22 15.46 18.74
N LEU A 214 -2.11 14.14 18.94
CA LEU A 214 -2.36 13.51 20.25
C LEU A 214 -1.36 13.97 21.31
N ARG A 215 -0.07 14.12 20.96
CA ARG A 215 0.97 14.61 21.89
C ARG A 215 0.77 16.05 22.36
N LYS A 216 -0.01 16.85 21.63
CA LYS A 216 -0.31 18.25 22.01
C LYS A 216 -1.56 18.35 22.90
N ALA A 217 -2.39 17.31 22.94
CA ALA A 217 -3.64 17.28 23.70
C ALA A 217 -3.52 16.57 25.07
N SER A 218 -2.38 15.93 25.33
CA SER A 218 -2.00 15.25 26.57
C SER A 218 -0.98 16.05 27.37
#